data_AF-A0A7J6UIJ7-F1
#
_entry.id   AF-A0A7J6UIJ7-F1
#
_cell.length_a   1.000
_cell.length_b   1.000
_cell.length_c   1.000
_cell.angle_alpha   90.00
_cell.angle_beta   90.00
_cell.angle_gamma   90.00
#
_symmetry.space_group_name_H-M   'P 1'
#
loop_
_entity.id
_entity.type
_entity.pdbx_description
1 polymer ?
#
loop_
_entity_poly.entity_id
_entity_poly.type
_entity_poly.pdbx_seq_one_letter_code
_entity_poly.pdbx_strand_id
1 'polypeptide(L)'
;NVAFGILAMLFGPFCMFSGSIIYDPFLKAWYNTFFTLLPVMAYAIFDRDLPYNILARCSFLYKWPRPLFSKRVLAIWFWHAFYVGGACLIVSTCFSSVFIRNRRGMVVTTLPELSVLIMVVLIPLMNLMIYRWVNSFHWFTTHFLYNICTVLFVAALFILYRFFLWDILFNPMGVAICLMGWATA
;
A
#
# COMPACT_ATOMS: atom_id res chain seq x y z
N ASN A 1 3.99 3.99 7.04
CA ASN A 1 4.05 5.16 7.96
C ASN A 1 4.05 6.52 7.26
N VAL A 2 5.15 6.97 6.66
CA VAL A 2 5.21 8.33 6.08
C VAL A 2 4.16 8.55 4.98
N ALA A 3 4.02 7.61 4.05
CA ALA A 3 3.01 7.69 2.98
C ALA A 3 1.57 7.78 3.53
N PHE A 4 1.28 7.04 4.61
CA PHE A 4 -0.01 7.06 5.30
C PHE A 4 -0.28 8.41 6.01
N GLY A 5 0.74 8.99 6.65
CA GLY A 5 0.63 10.29 7.31
C GLY A 5 0.50 11.45 6.32
N ILE A 6 1.29 11.44 5.24
CA ILE A 6 1.24 12.47 4.18
C ILE A 6 -0.15 12.53 3.55
N LEU A 7 -0.82 11.39 3.37
CA LEU A 7 -2.16 11.39 2.79
C LEU A 7 -3.16 12.19 3.64
N ALA A 8 -3.10 12.08 4.97
CA ALA A 8 -3.92 12.89 5.85
C ALA A 8 -3.60 14.38 5.75
N MET A 9 -2.32 14.72 5.60
CA MET A 9 -1.88 16.09 5.36
C MET A 9 -2.37 16.64 4.01
N LEU A 10 -2.24 15.86 2.94
CA LEU A 10 -2.66 16.22 1.58
C LEU A 10 -4.18 16.32 1.42
N PHE A 11 -4.93 15.66 2.29
CA PHE A 11 -6.38 15.82 2.34
C PHE A 11 -6.83 17.11 3.04
N GLY A 12 -5.96 17.71 3.86
CA GLY A 12 -6.25 18.95 4.61
C GLY A 12 -6.92 20.04 3.77
N PRO A 13 -6.40 20.39 2.58
CA PRO A 13 -7.03 21.38 1.69
C PRO A 13 -8.48 21.07 1.30
N PHE A 14 -8.85 19.79 1.12
CA PHE A 14 -10.22 19.39 0.75
C PHE A 14 -11.22 19.58 1.89
N CYS A 15 -10.74 19.60 3.14
CA CYS A 15 -11.55 19.81 4.34
C CYS A 15 -11.25 21.14 5.04
N MET A 16 -10.63 22.10 4.33
CA MET A 16 -10.24 23.41 4.88
C MET A 16 -9.41 23.32 6.18
N PHE A 17 -8.59 22.27 6.30
CA PHE A 17 -7.81 21.96 7.50
C PHE A 17 -8.63 21.86 8.80
N SER A 18 -9.90 21.46 8.71
CA SER A 18 -10.80 21.26 9.86
C SER A 18 -10.40 20.13 10.82
N GLY A 19 -9.32 19.37 10.52
CA GLY A 19 -8.87 18.25 11.34
C GLY A 19 -9.76 17.01 11.22
N SER A 20 -10.55 16.90 10.16
CA SER A 20 -11.40 15.74 9.91
C SER A 20 -10.58 14.46 9.77
N ILE A 21 -11.01 13.41 10.48
CA ILE A 21 -10.34 12.11 10.45
C ILE A 21 -10.82 11.36 9.22
N ILE A 22 -9.92 11.16 8.26
CA ILE A 22 -10.21 10.44 7.01
C ILE A 22 -10.34 8.94 7.28
N TYR A 23 -9.46 8.42 8.13
CA TYR A 23 -9.31 6.98 8.32
C TYR A 23 -10.29 6.47 9.37
N ASP A 24 -10.91 5.33 9.07
CA ASP A 24 -11.57 4.55 10.12
C ASP A 24 -10.56 4.19 11.24
N PRO A 25 -10.91 4.42 12.53
CA PRO A 25 -10.00 4.18 13.65
C PRO A 25 -9.50 2.74 13.74
N PHE A 26 -10.36 1.76 13.41
CA PHE A 26 -9.95 0.37 13.41
C PHE A 26 -8.99 0.11 12.26
N LEU A 27 -9.35 0.47 11.02
CA LEU A 27 -8.46 0.26 9.87
C LEU A 27 -7.08 0.92 10.05
N LYS A 28 -7.04 2.10 10.68
CA LYS A 28 -5.80 2.78 11.05
C LYS A 28 -4.94 1.96 12.02
N ALA A 29 -5.55 1.33 13.03
CA ALA A 29 -4.84 0.48 13.97
C ALA A 29 -4.29 -0.79 13.30
N TRP A 30 -5.12 -1.45 12.48
CA TRP A 30 -4.75 -2.68 11.78
C TRP A 30 -3.68 -2.46 10.69
N TYR A 31 -3.65 -1.28 10.06
CA TYR A 31 -2.66 -0.91 9.05
C TYR A 31 -1.22 -1.09 9.54
N ASN A 32 -0.89 -0.54 10.72
CA ASN A 32 0.47 -0.58 11.27
C ASN A 32 0.78 -1.83 12.09
N THR A 33 -0.22 -2.57 12.56
CA THR A 33 -0.02 -3.73 13.44
C THR A 33 -0.02 -5.05 12.70
N PHE A 34 -0.81 -5.17 11.64
CA PHE A 34 -0.99 -6.44 10.93
C PHE A 34 -0.60 -6.32 9.46
N PHE A 35 -1.25 -5.44 8.71
CA PHE A 35 -1.19 -5.45 7.25
C PHE A 35 0.15 -5.04 6.65
N THR A 36 0.86 -4.08 7.28
CA THR A 36 2.17 -3.61 6.80
C THR A 36 3.34 -4.03 7.68
N LEU A 37 3.09 -4.44 8.93
CA LEU A 37 4.15 -4.88 9.84
C LEU A 37 4.70 -6.25 9.43
N LEU A 38 3.83 -7.22 9.17
CA LEU A 38 4.24 -8.59 8.85
C LEU A 38 5.15 -8.65 7.62
N PRO A 39 4.86 -7.98 6.49
CA PRO A 39 5.75 -7.97 5.33
C PRO A 39 7.11 -7.31 5.62
N VAL A 40 7.14 -6.22 6.39
CA VAL A 40 8.41 -5.55 6.76
C VAL A 40 9.25 -6.42 7.68
N MET A 41 8.64 -7.08 8.67
CA MET A 41 9.36 -8.02 9.54
C MET A 41 9.87 -9.22 8.74
N ALA A 42 9.08 -9.72 7.79
CA ALA A 42 9.48 -10.80 6.89
C ALA A 42 10.74 -10.42 6.10
N TYR A 43 10.73 -9.22 5.50
CA TYR A 43 11.87 -8.67 4.79
C TYR A 43 13.10 -8.57 5.70
N ALA A 44 12.94 -8.01 6.90
CA ALA A 44 14.07 -7.79 7.81
C ALA A 44 14.70 -9.09 8.34
N ILE A 45 13.91 -10.15 8.58
CA ILE A 45 14.40 -11.39 9.21
C ILE A 45 14.94 -12.37 8.18
N PHE A 46 14.24 -12.51 7.07
CA PHE A 46 14.48 -13.61 6.14
C PHE A 46 15.19 -13.17 4.86
N ASP A 47 15.18 -11.88 4.53
CA ASP A 47 15.88 -11.41 3.34
C ASP A 47 17.39 -11.48 3.52
N ARG A 48 18.05 -11.98 2.49
CA ARG A 48 19.50 -12.15 2.43
C ARG A 48 20.01 -11.61 1.11
N ASP A 49 20.89 -10.63 1.17
CA ASP A 49 21.56 -10.11 -0.02
C ASP A 49 22.43 -11.16 -0.71
N LEU A 50 23.11 -12.00 0.08
CA LEU A 50 24.04 -13.03 -0.40
C LEU A 50 23.88 -14.32 0.43
N PRO A 51 24.05 -15.50 -0.18
CA PRO A 51 24.04 -16.76 0.55
C PRO A 51 25.30 -16.90 1.43
N TYR A 52 25.15 -17.56 2.58
CA TYR A 52 26.19 -17.73 3.60
C TYR A 52 27.51 -18.30 3.04
N ASN A 53 27.40 -19.29 2.15
CA ASN A 53 28.56 -19.96 1.55
C ASN A 53 29.45 -19.00 0.75
N ILE A 54 28.87 -17.99 0.09
CA ILE A 54 29.61 -17.01 -0.71
C ILE A 54 30.25 -15.98 0.21
N LEU A 55 29.53 -15.50 1.22
CA LEU A 55 30.04 -14.53 2.19
C LEU A 55 31.22 -15.10 2.99
N ALA A 56 31.16 -16.38 3.35
CA ALA A 56 32.24 -17.08 4.06
C ALA A 56 33.52 -17.25 3.21
N ARG A 57 33.38 -17.44 1.89
CA ARG A 57 34.52 -17.59 0.97
C ARG A 57 35.15 -16.24 0.60
N CYS A 58 34.35 -15.19 0.49
CA CYS A 58 34.77 -13.89 -0.03
C CYS A 58 34.59 -12.80 1.04
N SER A 59 35.55 -12.69 1.96
CA SER A 59 35.52 -11.70 3.05
C SER A 59 35.53 -10.24 2.57
N PHE A 60 35.96 -9.98 1.34
CA PHE A 60 35.93 -8.64 0.75
C PHE A 60 34.49 -8.10 0.56
N LEU A 61 33.51 -8.97 0.33
CA LEU A 61 32.10 -8.59 0.13
C LEU A 61 31.51 -7.92 1.36
N TYR A 62 31.98 -8.28 2.56
CA TYR A 62 31.55 -7.67 3.82
C TYR A 62 32.00 -6.21 3.94
N LYS A 63 33.19 -5.89 3.41
CA LYS A 63 33.75 -4.52 3.45
C LYS A 63 33.29 -3.66 2.28
N TRP A 64 32.54 -4.22 1.33
CA TRP A 64 32.12 -3.49 0.14
C TRP A 64 31.26 -2.28 0.54
N PRO A 65 31.69 -1.05 0.26
CA PRO A 65 30.99 0.14 0.72
C PRO A 65 29.70 0.31 -0.08
N ARG A 66 28.59 -0.24 0.45
CA ARG A 66 27.24 0.10 0.03
C ARG A 66 26.67 1.05 1.08
N PRO A 67 26.28 2.28 0.72
CA PRO A 67 25.53 3.15 1.63
C PRO A 67 24.10 2.62 1.75
N LEU A 68 23.92 1.46 2.40
CA LEU A 68 22.62 0.85 2.69
C LEU A 68 21.78 1.79 3.57
N PHE A 69 22.43 2.45 4.52
CA PHE A 69 21.84 3.44 5.39
C PHE A 69 22.57 4.78 5.25
N SER A 70 21.97 5.70 4.49
CA SER A 70 22.50 7.05 4.27
C SER A 70 21.37 8.07 4.26
N LYS A 71 21.69 9.32 4.64
CA LYS A 71 20.75 10.45 4.60
C LYS A 71 20.12 10.61 3.21
N ARG A 72 20.89 10.34 2.14
CA ARG A 72 20.40 10.39 0.75
C ARG A 72 19.37 9.31 0.48
N VAL A 73 19.61 8.09 0.94
CA VAL A 73 18.66 6.97 0.80
C VAL A 73 17.38 7.34 1.55
N LEU A 74 17.49 7.77 2.80
CA LEU A 74 16.32 8.20 3.58
C LEU A 74 15.51 9.30 2.86
N ALA A 75 16.16 10.32 2.29
CA ALA A 75 15.48 11.36 1.54
C ALA A 75 14.74 10.84 0.29
N ILE A 76 15.32 9.88 -0.45
CA ILE A 76 14.67 9.23 -1.58
C ILE A 76 13.41 8.48 -1.13
N TRP A 77 13.49 7.76 -0.01
CA TRP A 77 12.33 7.05 0.55
C TRP A 77 11.23 8.00 1.00
N PHE A 78 11.59 9.16 1.57
CA PHE A 78 10.62 10.22 1.90
C PHE A 78 9.92 10.78 0.68
N TRP A 79 10.65 11.13 -0.39
CA TRP A 79 10.06 11.61 -1.63
C TRP A 79 9.16 10.58 -2.30
N HIS A 80 9.59 9.31 -2.28
CA HIS A 80 8.78 8.22 -2.79
C HIS A 80 7.48 8.06 -1.98
N ALA A 81 7.54 8.20 -0.65
CA ALA A 81 6.36 8.16 0.19
C ALA A 81 5.39 9.31 -0.10
N PHE A 82 5.90 10.50 -0.44
CA PHE A 82 5.09 11.63 -0.86
C PHE A 82 4.37 11.35 -2.18
N TYR A 83 5.10 10.83 -3.17
CA TYR A 83 4.54 10.44 -4.47
C TYR A 83 3.44 9.39 -4.33
N VAL A 84 3.69 8.30 -3.59
CA VAL A 84 2.70 7.22 -3.43
C VAL A 84 1.49 7.68 -2.62
N GLY A 85 1.70 8.46 -1.54
CA GLY A 85 0.60 9.02 -0.75
C GLY A 85 -0.29 9.96 -1.56
N GLY A 86 0.31 10.85 -2.35
CA GLY A 86 -0.42 11.75 -3.25
C GLY A 86 -1.17 11.01 -4.36
N ALA A 87 -0.52 10.05 -5.02
CA ALA A 87 -1.15 9.24 -6.05
C ALA A 87 -2.36 8.44 -5.51
N CYS A 88 -2.25 7.85 -4.31
CA CYS A 88 -3.36 7.14 -3.69
C CYS A 88 -4.57 8.04 -3.45
N LEU A 89 -4.34 9.27 -2.98
CA LEU A 89 -5.42 10.24 -2.74
C LEU A 89 -6.10 10.67 -4.04
N ILE A 90 -5.32 10.98 -5.09
CA ILE A 90 -5.86 11.37 -6.40
C ILE A 90 -6.65 10.23 -7.01
N VAL A 91 -6.10 9.02 -7.07
CA VAL A 91 -6.80 7.84 -7.61
C VAL A 91 -8.10 7.59 -6.85
N SER A 92 -8.07 7.71 -5.51
CA SER A 92 -9.24 7.43 -4.68
C SER A 92 -10.36 8.45 -4.87
N THR A 93 -10.00 9.73 -4.99
CA THR A 93 -10.94 10.85 -5.18
C THR A 93 -11.49 10.92 -6.61
N CYS A 94 -10.65 10.63 -7.62
CA CYS A 94 -11.10 10.46 -9.00
C CYS A 94 -12.09 9.30 -9.10
N PHE A 95 -11.80 8.16 -8.45
CA PHE A 95 -12.70 7.03 -8.47
C PHE A 95 -14.04 7.35 -7.78
N SER A 96 -14.02 7.98 -6.60
CA SER A 96 -15.25 8.37 -5.91
C SER A 96 -16.12 9.28 -6.77
N SER A 97 -15.54 10.28 -7.45
CA SER A 97 -16.32 11.22 -8.28
C SER A 97 -17.00 10.56 -9.48
N VAL A 98 -16.39 9.52 -10.06
CA VAL A 98 -16.98 8.72 -11.15
C VAL A 98 -18.10 7.80 -10.64
N PHE A 99 -17.92 7.20 -9.47
CA PHE A 99 -18.89 6.25 -8.90
C PHE A 99 -20.21 6.93 -8.49
N ILE A 100 -20.14 8.18 -8.00
CA ILE A 100 -21.28 9.03 -7.65
C ILE A 100 -22.25 9.23 -8.84
N ARG A 101 -21.73 9.20 -10.08
CA ARG A 101 -22.52 9.46 -11.28
C ARG A 101 -23.39 8.29 -11.72
N ASN A 102 -23.04 7.05 -11.35
CA ASN A 102 -23.50 5.87 -12.10
C ASN A 102 -24.68 5.10 -11.49
N ARG A 103 -25.11 5.37 -10.23
CA ARG A 103 -26.09 4.48 -9.56
C ARG A 103 -27.48 5.02 -9.30
N ARG A 104 -27.71 6.20 -8.70
CA ARG A 104 -29.07 6.59 -8.26
C ARG A 104 -29.32 8.11 -8.19
N GLY A 105 -28.71 8.90 -9.05
CA GLY A 105 -28.59 10.34 -8.84
C GLY A 105 -27.47 10.65 -7.83
N MET A 106 -27.23 11.94 -7.57
CA MET A 106 -26.07 12.42 -6.80
C MET A 106 -26.09 11.90 -5.35
N VAL A 107 -25.47 10.75 -5.10
CA VAL A 107 -25.19 10.24 -3.75
C VAL A 107 -23.78 10.67 -3.39
N VAL A 108 -23.64 11.49 -2.35
CA VAL A 108 -22.33 11.96 -1.87
C VAL A 108 -21.60 10.81 -1.19
N THR A 109 -20.39 10.46 -1.64
CA THR A 109 -19.55 9.45 -0.96
C THR A 109 -19.26 9.88 0.46
N THR A 110 -19.52 8.99 1.41
CA THR A 110 -19.25 9.27 2.82
C THR A 110 -17.77 9.13 3.14
N LEU A 111 -17.29 9.84 4.17
CA LEU A 111 -15.89 9.76 4.63
C LEU A 111 -15.41 8.33 4.90
N PRO A 112 -16.21 7.43 5.55
CA PRO A 112 -15.81 6.04 5.77
C PRO A 112 -15.59 5.26 4.47
N GLU A 113 -16.41 5.47 3.44
CA GLU A 113 -16.25 4.79 2.15
C GLU A 113 -14.97 5.23 1.43
N LEU A 114 -14.67 6.53 1.47
CA LEU A 114 -13.40 7.06 0.95
C LEU A 114 -12.21 6.47 1.72
N SER A 115 -12.33 6.33 3.04
CA SER A 115 -11.30 5.74 3.89
C SER A 115 -10.95 4.30 3.48
N VAL A 116 -11.97 3.51 3.19
CA VAL A 116 -11.83 2.11 2.75
C VAL A 116 -11.13 2.07 1.41
N LEU A 117 -11.55 2.94 0.48
CA LEU A 117 -10.98 2.98 -0.87
C LEU A 117 -9.50 3.36 -0.87
N ILE A 118 -9.12 4.34 -0.05
CA ILE A 118 -7.72 4.69 0.16
C ILE A 118 -6.93 3.50 0.71
N MET A 119 -7.47 2.77 1.69
CA MET A 119 -6.80 1.61 2.27
C MET A 119 -6.67 0.45 1.27
N VAL A 120 -7.70 0.21 0.46
CA VAL A 120 -7.72 -0.78 -0.64
C VAL A 120 -6.55 -0.57 -1.60
N VAL A 121 -6.24 0.69 -1.92
CA VAL A 121 -5.16 1.04 -2.84
C VAL A 121 -3.80 1.06 -2.12
N LEU A 122 -3.75 1.67 -0.93
CA LEU A 122 -2.50 1.93 -0.22
C LEU A 122 -1.82 0.66 0.29
N ILE A 123 -2.56 -0.26 0.92
CA ILE A 123 -1.96 -1.45 1.57
C ILE A 123 -1.31 -2.39 0.53
N PRO A 124 -1.99 -2.79 -0.56
CA PRO A 124 -1.36 -3.60 -1.60
C PRO A 124 -0.17 -2.92 -2.25
N LEU A 125 -0.25 -1.60 -2.51
CA LEU A 125 0.88 -0.85 -3.06
C LEU A 125 2.08 -0.86 -2.12
N MET A 126 1.89 -0.65 -0.81
CA MET A 126 2.99 -0.71 0.16
C MET A 126 3.61 -2.11 0.22
N ASN A 127 2.80 -3.15 0.18
CA ASN A 127 3.28 -4.53 0.21
C ASN A 127 4.03 -4.88 -1.08
N LEU A 128 3.54 -4.46 -2.25
CA LEU A 128 4.21 -4.64 -3.53
C LEU A 128 5.54 -3.86 -3.59
N MET A 129 5.59 -2.68 -2.98
CA MET A 129 6.82 -1.91 -2.89
C MET A 129 7.87 -2.65 -2.09
N ILE A 130 7.56 -3.17 -0.90
CA ILE A 130 8.57 -3.91 -0.13
C ILE A 130 8.98 -5.19 -0.88
N TYR A 131 8.04 -5.87 -1.53
CA TYR A 131 8.33 -7.03 -2.38
C TYR A 131 9.35 -6.73 -3.48
N ARG A 132 9.28 -5.55 -4.12
CA ARG A 132 10.25 -5.13 -5.14
C ARG A 132 11.69 -5.02 -4.62
N TRP A 133 11.86 -4.82 -3.31
CA TRP A 133 13.17 -4.66 -2.67
C TRP A 133 13.71 -5.95 -2.07
N VAL A 134 12.94 -7.04 -2.08
CA VAL A 134 13.39 -8.36 -1.62
C VAL A 134 14.41 -8.92 -2.61
N ASN A 135 15.61 -9.27 -2.12
CA ASN A 135 16.65 -9.87 -2.96
C ASN A 135 16.54 -11.40 -3.01
N SER A 136 16.12 -12.04 -1.91
CA SER A 136 16.05 -13.49 -1.81
C SER A 136 14.61 -14.01 -1.86
N PHE A 137 14.37 -14.87 -2.86
CA PHE A 137 13.07 -15.50 -3.05
C PHE A 137 12.97 -16.79 -2.23
N HIS A 138 12.44 -16.68 -1.01
CA HIS A 138 12.05 -17.83 -0.20
C HIS A 138 10.54 -18.01 -0.27
N TRP A 139 10.08 -19.23 -0.56
CA TRP A 139 8.65 -19.50 -0.73
C TRP A 139 7.79 -19.00 0.45
N PHE A 140 8.30 -19.09 1.68
CA PHE A 140 7.63 -18.61 2.88
C PHE A 140 7.57 -17.06 2.94
N THR A 141 8.61 -16.34 2.55
CA THR A 141 8.57 -14.87 2.58
C THR A 141 7.75 -14.31 1.44
N THR A 142 7.95 -14.79 0.22
CA THR A 142 7.34 -14.22 -1.00
C THR A 142 5.90 -14.66 -1.21
N HIS A 143 5.56 -15.92 -0.94
CA HIS A 143 4.17 -16.38 -1.10
C HIS A 143 3.34 -16.26 0.18
N PHE A 144 3.88 -16.60 1.36
CA PHE A 144 3.07 -16.58 2.58
C PHE A 144 2.84 -15.15 3.08
N LEU A 145 3.88 -14.32 3.28
CA LEU A 145 3.69 -13.05 3.99
C LEU A 145 3.17 -11.91 3.10
N TYR A 146 3.61 -11.83 1.83
CA TYR A 146 3.12 -10.79 0.92
C TYR A 146 1.73 -11.09 0.38
N ASN A 147 1.51 -12.27 -0.19
CA ASN A 147 0.24 -12.60 -0.84
C ASN A 147 -0.87 -12.87 0.17
N ILE A 148 -0.61 -13.46 1.34
CA ILE A 148 -1.68 -13.66 2.34
C ILE A 148 -2.04 -12.34 3.02
N CYS A 149 -1.10 -11.43 3.30
CA CYS A 149 -1.49 -10.13 3.88
C CYS A 149 -2.33 -9.31 2.90
N THR A 150 -2.04 -9.35 1.60
CA THR A 150 -2.86 -8.68 0.57
C THR A 150 -4.18 -9.40 0.33
N VAL A 151 -4.18 -10.74 0.23
CA VAL A 151 -5.40 -11.54 0.03
C VAL A 151 -6.32 -11.51 1.26
N LEU A 152 -5.79 -11.59 2.48
CA LEU A 152 -6.58 -11.44 3.71
C LEU A 152 -7.16 -10.04 3.83
N PHE A 153 -6.40 -9.01 3.44
CA PHE A 153 -6.92 -7.65 3.43
C PHE A 153 -8.05 -7.50 2.40
N VAL A 154 -7.86 -7.98 1.17
CA VAL A 154 -8.90 -7.96 0.13
C VAL A 154 -10.11 -8.81 0.53
N ALA A 155 -9.91 -9.98 1.15
CA ALA A 155 -10.98 -10.84 1.63
C ALA A 155 -11.73 -10.24 2.82
N ALA A 156 -11.03 -9.66 3.80
CA ALA A 156 -11.65 -8.97 4.93
C ALA A 156 -12.49 -7.77 4.46
N LEU A 157 -12.00 -7.05 3.46
CA LEU A 157 -12.74 -5.99 2.81
C LEU A 157 -13.97 -6.52 2.08
N PHE A 158 -13.85 -7.62 1.33
CA PHE A 158 -14.97 -8.25 0.63
C PHE A 158 -16.06 -8.78 1.58
N ILE A 159 -15.69 -9.19 2.80
CA ILE A 159 -16.62 -9.62 3.84
C ILE A 159 -17.32 -8.41 4.48
N LEU A 160 -16.57 -7.36 4.85
CA LEU A 160 -17.11 -6.19 5.57
C LEU A 160 -17.88 -5.23 4.66
N TYR A 161 -17.45 -5.07 3.41
CA TYR A 161 -18.00 -4.13 2.43
C TYR A 161 -18.55 -4.84 1.19
N ARG A 162 -19.07 -6.07 1.37
CA ARG A 162 -19.60 -6.96 0.32
C ARG A 162 -20.38 -6.21 -0.75
N PHE A 163 -21.39 -5.42 -0.36
CA PHE A 163 -22.26 -4.75 -1.31
C PHE A 163 -21.52 -3.64 -2.08
N PHE A 164 -20.69 -2.84 -1.42
CA PHE A 164 -19.91 -1.76 -2.02
C PHE A 164 -18.79 -2.27 -2.96
N LEU A 165 -18.10 -3.36 -2.60
CA LEU A 165 -17.01 -3.91 -3.41
C LEU A 165 -17.50 -4.73 -4.60
N TRP A 166 -18.60 -5.47 -4.46
CA TRP A 166 -19.26 -6.12 -5.61
C TRP A 166 -19.59 -5.12 -6.71
N ASP A 167 -20.03 -3.94 -6.28
CA ASP A 167 -20.38 -2.86 -7.18
C ASP A 167 -19.17 -2.27 -7.90
N ILE A 168 -17.99 -2.30 -7.28
CA ILE A 168 -16.72 -1.82 -7.80
C ILE A 168 -16.10 -2.83 -8.77
N LEU A 169 -16.02 -4.10 -8.38
CA LEU A 169 -15.34 -5.16 -9.13
C LEU A 169 -16.04 -5.52 -10.45
N PHE A 170 -17.37 -5.41 -10.49
CA PHE A 170 -18.17 -5.73 -11.68
C PHE A 170 -18.62 -4.49 -12.46
N ASN A 171 -18.17 -3.28 -12.07
CA ASN A 171 -18.30 -2.09 -12.90
C ASN A 171 -17.21 -2.11 -13.98
N PRO A 172 -17.51 -1.84 -15.26
CA PRO A 172 -16.51 -1.83 -16.34
C PRO A 172 -15.27 -0.96 -16.05
N MET A 173 -15.38 0.08 -15.21
CA MET A 173 -14.24 0.91 -14.81
C MET A 173 -13.39 0.33 -13.67
N GLY A 174 -13.96 -0.46 -12.75
CA GLY A 174 -13.17 -1.15 -11.72
C GLY A 174 -12.31 -2.26 -12.34
N VAL A 175 -12.86 -2.96 -13.32
CA VAL A 175 -12.12 -3.93 -14.16
C VAL A 175 -10.99 -3.24 -14.92
N ALA A 176 -11.22 -2.06 -15.49
CA ALA A 176 -10.20 -1.30 -16.22
C ALA A 176 -8.99 -0.89 -15.35
N ILE A 177 -9.20 -0.54 -14.07
CA ILE A 177 -8.11 -0.17 -13.14
C ILE A 177 -7.30 -1.41 -12.73
N CYS A 178 -7.96 -2.54 -12.48
CA CYS A 178 -7.27 -3.81 -12.23
C CYS A 178 -6.41 -4.25 -13.42
N LEU A 179 -6.87 -4.00 -14.65
CA LEU A 179 -6.12 -4.29 -15.88
C LEU A 179 -4.98 -3.28 -16.14
N MET A 180 -5.16 -1.99 -15.81
CA MET A 180 -4.11 -0.96 -15.94
C MET A 180 -2.97 -1.14 -14.92
N GLY A 181 -3.28 -1.62 -13.71
CA GLY A 181 -2.27 -2.03 -12.73
C GLY A 181 -1.41 -3.21 -13.19
N TRP A 182 -1.91 -4.01 -14.14
CA TRP A 182 -1.18 -5.12 -14.76
C TRP A 182 -0.34 -4.67 -15.97
N ALA A 183 -0.79 -3.64 -16.69
CA ALA A 183 -0.09 -3.10 -17.87
C ALA A 183 1.10 -2.18 -17.53
N THR A 184 1.33 -1.87 -16.25
CA THR A 184 2.43 -1.02 -15.77
C THR A 184 3.46 -1.78 -14.92
N ALA A 185 3.36 -3.11 -14.87
CA ALA A 185 4.40 -4.02 -14.38
C ALA A 185 5.15 -4.63 -15.57
#